data_AF-A0A136PLC4-F1
#
_entry.id   AF-A0A136PLC4-F1
#
_cell.length_a   1.000
_cell.length_b   1.000
_cell.length_c   1.000
_cell.angle_alpha   90.00
_cell.angle_beta   90.00
_cell.angle_gamma   90.00
#
_symmetry.space_group_name_H-M   'P 1'
#
loop_
_entity.id
_entity.type
_entity.pdbx_description
1 polymer ?
#
loop_
_entity_poly.entity_id
_entity_poly.type
_entity_poly.pdbx_seq_one_letter_code
_entity_poly.pdbx_strand_id
1 'polypeptide(L)'
;MAVSDDRAFVARLRASGGPSHDLLVLLDQHRVLTTDQLARATGTPVRTVRHRLDRLRTADLVDAVRPGRESGSSPRHWWLRVAGARLIAGTAAAPGRQRPSGLHVAHTAAIAEVWLAVRDHGPAAGLALRRWWSDRAGWQEWEPVRPGYGARVRRLTPDGVLLVDVDHDDVVGTAAAFVEVDLATMSQTVLRDKVTRYLAYAEDRAWAGRWPHCPPLLLLTTTQARAITFLAAVRRRLDTARRPVWGGQAGRDIADADSLVVAACGLVRDPAATVGGPVWLLPDPAAAGLTLPELLAGRITAQSRAQQHYDQAAADAARRYRVDELHAIRDAADQVTRLLGAAAGDMVTHWQPADLPALLDDDPQLVDALLHWWTDRDDPGRADRARQALTDRHTAAWTRQAEQLLAAAGHGDHPRLRAAAATLSAGRLLDGTDTARIHHPSGTTWPQAQQAALEDYRASRDDQVATVWAGLSWRARRHTSPTQLGNDHDREHLIVCDTCAIAYPRPDPTGPDWHTGERCPHCHAGTPLPYEQRHQVPTLIDRLTAIRHRLDRRQGRLAPRRDPG
;
A
#
# COMPACT_ATOMS: atom_id res chain seq x y z
N MET A 1 -57.47 -25.21 38.65
CA MET A 1 -57.16 -23.76 38.58
C MET A 1 -55.70 -23.43 38.24
N ALA A 2 -54.69 -24.20 38.65
CA ALA A 2 -53.27 -23.86 38.39
C ALA A 2 -52.84 -23.82 36.90
N VAL A 3 -53.36 -24.71 36.05
CA VAL A 3 -52.94 -24.84 34.62
C VAL A 3 -53.30 -23.60 33.77
N SER A 4 -54.32 -22.82 34.17
CA SER A 4 -54.76 -21.63 33.43
C SER A 4 -53.83 -20.42 33.65
N ASP A 5 -53.22 -20.32 34.83
CA ASP A 5 -52.33 -19.19 35.18
C ASP A 5 -50.95 -19.35 34.52
N ASP A 6 -50.47 -20.59 34.38
CA ASP A 6 -49.22 -20.89 33.68
C ASP A 6 -49.28 -20.56 32.19
N ARG A 7 -50.40 -20.87 31.51
CA ARG A 7 -50.58 -20.52 30.08
C ARG A 7 -50.63 -19.01 29.86
N ALA A 8 -51.35 -18.28 30.72
CA ALA A 8 -51.42 -16.82 30.65
C ALA A 8 -50.05 -16.18 30.93
N PHE A 9 -49.28 -16.74 31.87
CA PHE A 9 -47.90 -16.32 32.15
C PHE A 9 -46.97 -16.51 30.95
N VAL A 10 -46.97 -17.70 30.33
CA VAL A 10 -46.13 -17.98 29.14
C VAL A 10 -46.55 -17.11 27.95
N ALA A 11 -47.85 -16.88 27.75
CA ALA A 11 -48.34 -16.00 26.69
C ALA A 11 -47.87 -14.55 26.87
N ARG A 12 -47.92 -14.02 28.11
CA ARG A 12 -47.35 -12.70 28.43
C ARG A 12 -45.85 -12.65 28.18
N LEU A 13 -45.11 -13.69 28.59
CA LEU A 13 -43.66 -13.76 28.39
C LEU A 13 -43.27 -13.66 26.91
N ARG A 14 -44.07 -14.24 26.02
CA ARG A 14 -43.88 -14.14 24.56
C ARG A 14 -44.27 -12.79 23.98
N ALA A 15 -45.35 -12.19 24.49
CA ALA A 15 -45.93 -10.98 23.92
C ALA A 15 -45.21 -9.70 24.37
N SER A 16 -44.77 -9.63 25.62
CA SER A 16 -44.24 -8.39 26.23
C SER A 16 -42.78 -8.49 26.68
N GLY A 17 -42.17 -9.67 26.60
CA GLY A 17 -40.84 -9.91 27.18
C GLY A 17 -40.80 -9.61 28.69
N GLY A 18 -39.73 -8.98 29.15
CA GLY A 18 -39.55 -8.49 30.52
C GLY A 18 -38.57 -9.30 31.36
N PRO A 19 -38.45 -9.01 32.67
CA PRO A 19 -37.33 -9.49 33.48
C PRO A 19 -37.22 -11.02 33.62
N SER A 20 -38.31 -11.77 33.45
CA SER A 20 -38.26 -13.24 33.43
C SER A 20 -37.84 -13.79 32.07
N HIS A 21 -38.16 -13.09 30.98
CA HIS A 21 -37.67 -13.41 29.64
C HIS A 21 -36.16 -13.19 29.56
N ASP A 22 -35.63 -12.12 30.14
CA ASP A 22 -34.19 -11.83 30.17
C ASP A 22 -33.38 -12.94 30.85
N LEU A 23 -33.93 -13.55 31.92
CA LEU A 23 -33.31 -14.73 32.56
C LEU A 23 -33.23 -15.93 31.60
N LEU A 24 -34.24 -16.14 30.75
CA LEU A 24 -34.21 -17.21 29.76
C LEU A 24 -33.20 -16.92 28.65
N VAL A 25 -33.10 -15.67 28.20
CA VAL A 25 -32.09 -15.23 27.20
C VAL A 25 -30.67 -15.48 27.74
N LEU A 26 -30.40 -15.09 28.99
CA LEU A 26 -29.11 -15.34 29.63
C LEU A 26 -28.79 -16.83 29.75
N LEU A 27 -29.78 -17.66 30.11
CA LEU A 27 -29.61 -19.12 30.17
C LEU A 27 -29.44 -19.76 28.79
N ASP A 28 -30.01 -19.19 27.73
CA ASP A 28 -29.76 -19.65 26.36
C ASP A 28 -28.30 -19.38 25.95
N GLN A 29 -27.85 -18.15 26.19
CA GLN A 29 -26.50 -17.66 25.84
C GLN A 29 -25.39 -18.40 26.61
N HIS A 30 -25.58 -18.58 27.92
CA HIS A 30 -24.55 -19.15 28.80
C HIS A 30 -24.78 -20.62 29.15
N ARG A 31 -25.89 -21.24 28.72
CA ARG A 31 -26.34 -22.62 29.02
C ARG A 31 -26.64 -22.90 30.49
N VAL A 32 -25.74 -22.54 31.41
CA VAL A 32 -25.88 -22.74 32.86
C VAL A 32 -25.44 -21.49 33.60
N LEU A 33 -26.30 -21.01 34.50
CA LEU A 33 -25.97 -19.91 35.41
C LEU A 33 -26.42 -20.24 36.84
N THR A 34 -25.68 -19.76 37.83
CA THR A 34 -26.12 -19.79 39.23
C THR A 34 -27.15 -18.69 39.51
N THR A 35 -27.85 -18.83 40.64
CA THR A 35 -28.81 -17.78 41.07
C THR A 35 -28.11 -16.44 41.29
N ASP A 36 -26.90 -16.46 41.85
CA ASP A 36 -26.13 -15.24 42.15
C ASP A 36 -25.53 -14.64 40.88
N GLN A 37 -25.10 -15.47 39.93
CA GLN A 37 -24.70 -15.03 38.60
C GLN A 37 -25.85 -14.33 37.87
N LEU A 38 -27.07 -14.88 37.87
CA LEU A 38 -28.24 -14.25 37.27
C LEU A 38 -28.63 -12.93 37.99
N ALA A 39 -28.48 -12.89 39.31
CA ALA A 39 -28.71 -11.67 40.09
C ALA A 39 -27.74 -10.55 39.71
N ARG A 40 -26.42 -10.84 39.65
CA ARG A 40 -25.42 -9.88 39.15
C ARG A 40 -25.65 -9.51 37.70
N ALA A 41 -25.98 -10.50 36.86
CA ALA A 41 -26.19 -10.28 35.43
C ALA A 41 -27.30 -9.25 35.16
N THR A 42 -28.37 -9.30 35.95
CA THR A 42 -29.58 -8.47 35.79
C THR A 42 -29.68 -7.29 36.74
N GLY A 43 -28.71 -7.09 37.65
CA GLY A 43 -28.80 -6.11 38.74
C GLY A 43 -29.98 -6.33 39.69
N THR A 44 -30.60 -7.51 39.68
CA THR A 44 -31.82 -7.80 40.45
C THR A 44 -31.47 -8.52 41.75
N PRO A 45 -32.11 -8.21 42.90
CA PRO A 45 -31.88 -8.92 44.15
C PRO A 45 -32.05 -10.45 44.03
N VAL A 46 -31.14 -11.21 44.65
CA VAL A 46 -31.10 -12.68 44.60
C VAL A 46 -32.45 -13.33 44.95
N ARG A 47 -33.17 -12.79 45.94
CA ARG A 47 -34.49 -13.29 46.34
C ARG A 47 -35.52 -13.17 45.21
N THR A 48 -35.51 -12.06 44.49
CA THR A 48 -36.41 -11.79 43.35
C THR A 48 -36.07 -12.68 42.17
N VAL A 49 -34.78 -12.83 41.83
CA VAL A 49 -34.34 -13.76 40.78
C VAL A 49 -34.74 -15.19 41.11
N ARG A 50 -34.51 -15.65 42.35
CA ARG A 50 -34.93 -16.98 42.81
C ARG A 50 -36.44 -17.19 42.65
N HIS A 51 -37.26 -16.23 43.07
CA HIS A 51 -38.71 -16.30 42.92
C HIS A 51 -39.13 -16.42 41.44
N ARG A 52 -38.52 -15.63 40.55
CA ARG A 52 -38.79 -15.70 39.10
C ARG A 52 -38.37 -17.05 38.52
N LEU A 53 -37.21 -17.57 38.90
CA LEU A 53 -36.72 -18.88 38.44
C LEU A 53 -37.58 -20.03 38.94
N ASP A 54 -38.06 -19.98 40.19
CA ASP A 54 -39.00 -20.98 40.70
C ASP A 54 -40.32 -20.96 39.92
N ARG A 55 -40.84 -19.78 39.55
CA ARG A 55 -42.02 -19.67 38.66
C ARG A 55 -41.74 -20.21 37.25
N LEU A 56 -40.60 -19.88 36.65
CA LEU A 56 -40.20 -20.41 35.33
C LEU A 56 -40.05 -21.94 35.36
N ARG A 57 -39.61 -22.50 36.49
CA ARG A 57 -39.49 -23.94 36.71
C ARG A 57 -40.86 -24.60 36.84
N THR A 58 -41.82 -24.01 37.56
CA THR A 58 -43.20 -24.49 37.62
C THR A 58 -43.83 -24.55 36.23
N ALA A 59 -43.50 -23.60 35.35
CA ALA A 59 -43.92 -23.57 33.95
C ALA A 59 -43.11 -24.49 33.01
N ASP A 60 -42.23 -25.35 33.53
CA ASP A 60 -41.36 -26.29 32.80
C ASP A 60 -40.40 -25.64 31.77
N LEU A 61 -40.08 -24.35 31.93
CA LEU A 61 -39.19 -23.62 31.01
C LEU A 61 -37.71 -23.77 31.39
N VAL A 62 -37.42 -23.92 32.68
CA VAL A 62 -36.07 -24.11 33.23
C VAL A 62 -36.04 -25.26 34.22
N ASP A 63 -34.86 -25.77 34.51
CA ASP A 63 -34.64 -26.72 35.60
C ASP A 63 -33.41 -26.32 36.41
N ALA A 64 -33.20 -26.96 37.56
CA ALA A 64 -32.09 -26.65 38.44
C ALA A 64 -31.48 -27.85 39.15
N VAL A 65 -30.19 -27.72 39.46
CA VAL A 65 -29.42 -28.67 40.24
C VAL A 65 -28.63 -27.95 41.31
N ARG A 66 -28.42 -28.62 42.43
CA ARG A 66 -27.39 -28.25 43.41
C ARG A 66 -26.34 -29.35 43.41
N PRO A 67 -25.19 -29.15 42.75
CA PRO A 67 -24.06 -30.06 42.91
C PRO A 67 -23.71 -30.15 44.40
N GLY A 68 -23.53 -31.36 44.92
CA GLY A 68 -23.13 -31.56 46.31
C GLY A 68 -21.79 -30.87 46.58
N ARG A 69 -21.65 -30.27 47.76
CA ARG A 69 -20.38 -29.77 48.31
C ARG A 69 -20.16 -30.42 49.67
N GLU A 70 -18.89 -30.60 50.04
CA GLU A 70 -18.49 -31.15 51.34
C GLU A 70 -18.89 -30.24 52.51
N SER A 71 -19.12 -28.93 52.27
CA SER A 71 -19.67 -27.99 53.26
C SER A 71 -20.40 -26.79 52.62
N GLY A 72 -21.34 -26.20 53.36
CA GLY A 72 -22.09 -24.98 53.00
C GLY A 72 -23.30 -25.19 52.07
N SER A 73 -24.05 -24.12 51.78
CA SER A 73 -25.17 -24.16 50.84
C SER A 73 -24.68 -23.97 49.39
N SER A 74 -24.66 -25.03 48.58
CA SER A 74 -24.37 -24.92 47.15
C SER A 74 -25.43 -24.08 46.43
N PRO A 75 -25.03 -23.11 45.57
CA PRO A 75 -26.00 -22.35 44.78
C PRO A 75 -26.74 -23.26 43.80
N ARG A 76 -28.01 -22.92 43.52
CA ARG A 76 -28.76 -23.57 42.43
C ARG A 76 -28.16 -23.13 41.10
N HIS A 77 -27.83 -24.11 40.27
CA HIS A 77 -27.42 -23.94 38.88
C HIS A 77 -28.63 -24.22 38.01
N TRP A 78 -28.96 -23.27 37.15
CA TRP A 78 -30.16 -23.28 36.32
C TRP A 78 -29.78 -23.49 34.85
N TRP A 79 -30.62 -24.19 34.09
CA TRP A 79 -30.48 -24.34 32.64
C TRP A 79 -31.85 -24.33 31.96
N LEU A 80 -31.88 -24.06 30.66
CA LEU A 80 -33.10 -24.13 29.87
C LEU A 80 -33.53 -25.57 29.63
N ARG A 81 -34.83 -25.83 29.80
CA ARG A 81 -35.48 -27.02 29.26
C ARG A 81 -35.84 -26.78 27.79
N VAL A 82 -36.19 -27.84 27.07
CA VAL A 82 -36.58 -27.77 25.64
C VAL A 82 -37.68 -26.74 25.39
N ALA A 83 -38.67 -26.63 26.28
CA ALA A 83 -39.75 -25.64 26.14
C ALA A 83 -39.24 -24.20 26.27
N GLY A 84 -38.33 -23.93 27.21
CA GLY A 84 -37.68 -22.63 27.37
C GLY A 84 -36.80 -22.27 26.17
N ALA A 85 -35.98 -23.20 25.69
CA ALA A 85 -35.12 -22.97 24.52
C ALA A 85 -35.92 -22.73 23.24
N ARG A 86 -37.02 -23.45 23.02
CA ARG A 86 -37.94 -23.18 21.89
C ARG A 86 -38.59 -21.81 21.99
N LEU A 87 -38.87 -21.34 23.21
CA LEU A 87 -39.45 -20.02 23.41
C LEU A 87 -38.47 -18.90 23.01
N ILE A 88 -37.17 -19.06 23.29
CA ILE A 88 -36.14 -18.05 23.02
C ILE A 88 -35.54 -18.17 21.62
N ALA A 89 -35.01 -19.34 21.28
CA ALA A 89 -34.22 -19.56 20.06
C ALA A 89 -35.06 -20.10 18.88
N GLY A 90 -36.36 -20.35 19.07
CA GLY A 90 -37.23 -20.99 18.08
C GLY A 90 -36.86 -22.45 17.76
N THR A 91 -35.80 -22.99 18.36
CA THR A 91 -35.25 -24.32 18.09
C THR A 91 -35.20 -25.19 19.35
N ALA A 92 -35.17 -26.51 19.16
CA ALA A 92 -35.18 -27.49 20.26
C ALA A 92 -33.77 -27.87 20.75
N ALA A 93 -32.73 -27.11 20.41
CA ALA A 93 -31.32 -27.52 20.58
C ALA A 93 -30.81 -27.53 22.04
N ALA A 94 -31.67 -27.35 23.04
CA ALA A 94 -31.31 -27.59 24.43
C ALA A 94 -30.98 -29.07 24.67
N PRO A 95 -30.09 -29.40 25.63
CA PRO A 95 -30.04 -30.76 26.15
C PRO A 95 -31.48 -31.16 26.52
N GLY A 96 -31.93 -32.33 26.04
CA GLY A 96 -33.33 -32.74 26.11
C GLY A 96 -33.89 -32.90 27.53
N ARG A 97 -34.66 -33.95 27.81
CA ARG A 97 -35.09 -34.26 29.19
C ARG A 97 -33.93 -34.64 30.13
N GLN A 98 -32.71 -34.78 29.63
CA GLN A 98 -31.58 -35.35 30.36
C GLN A 98 -30.85 -34.26 31.15
N ARG A 99 -30.83 -34.42 32.48
CA ARG A 99 -30.09 -33.56 33.41
C ARG A 99 -28.61 -33.51 33.02
N PRO A 100 -28.00 -32.32 32.86
CA PRO A 100 -26.59 -32.21 32.52
C PRO A 100 -25.70 -32.82 33.60
N SER A 101 -24.53 -33.34 33.21
CA SER A 101 -23.56 -33.90 34.16
C SER A 101 -23.03 -32.83 35.11
N GLY A 102 -22.65 -33.20 36.34
CA GLY A 102 -22.11 -32.26 37.32
C GLY A 102 -20.86 -31.52 36.83
N LEU A 103 -20.01 -32.22 36.06
CA LEU A 103 -18.83 -31.67 35.42
C LEU A 103 -19.20 -30.56 34.42
N HIS A 104 -20.18 -30.83 33.54
CA HIS A 104 -20.64 -29.86 32.55
C HIS A 104 -21.26 -28.62 33.20
N VAL A 105 -22.06 -28.82 34.26
CA VAL A 105 -22.66 -27.73 35.05
C VAL A 105 -21.59 -26.85 35.67
N ALA A 106 -20.58 -27.44 36.29
CA ALA A 106 -19.49 -26.69 36.91
C ALA A 106 -18.65 -25.92 35.87
N HIS A 107 -18.28 -26.57 34.76
CA HIS A 107 -17.50 -25.96 33.68
C HIS A 107 -18.22 -24.77 33.05
N THR A 108 -19.49 -24.95 32.70
CA THR A 108 -20.30 -23.92 32.06
C THR A 108 -20.55 -22.73 32.99
N ALA A 109 -20.82 -22.99 34.28
CA ALA A 109 -20.94 -21.92 35.26
C ALA A 109 -19.62 -21.15 35.45
N ALA A 110 -18.46 -21.81 35.33
CA ALA A 110 -17.16 -21.15 35.37
C ALA A 110 -16.94 -20.25 34.14
N ILE A 111 -17.34 -20.68 32.94
CA ILE A 111 -17.31 -19.83 31.73
C ILE A 111 -18.14 -18.56 31.94
N ALA A 112 -19.36 -18.69 32.50
CA ALA A 112 -20.20 -17.55 32.80
C ALA A 112 -19.62 -16.63 33.89
N GLU A 113 -18.88 -17.19 34.85
CA GLU A 113 -18.18 -16.39 35.86
C GLU A 113 -17.08 -15.53 35.26
N VAL A 114 -16.36 -16.04 34.25
CA VAL A 114 -15.35 -15.26 33.51
C VAL A 114 -15.99 -14.10 32.77
N TRP A 115 -17.13 -14.34 32.11
CA TRP A 115 -17.90 -13.27 31.45
C TRP A 115 -18.29 -12.17 32.45
N LEU A 116 -18.87 -12.53 33.59
CA LEU A 116 -19.25 -11.58 34.63
C LEU A 116 -18.04 -10.85 35.20
N ALA A 117 -16.92 -11.54 35.39
CA ALA A 117 -15.71 -10.92 35.92
C ALA A 117 -15.17 -9.84 34.98
N VAL A 118 -15.08 -10.12 33.67
CA VAL A 118 -14.65 -9.09 32.69
C VAL A 118 -15.66 -7.96 32.64
N ARG A 119 -16.96 -8.24 32.70
CA ARG A 119 -18.00 -7.21 32.68
C ARG A 119 -17.98 -6.31 33.92
N ASP A 120 -17.83 -6.90 35.10
CA ASP A 120 -18.00 -6.22 36.39
C ASP A 120 -16.68 -5.57 36.86
N HIS A 121 -15.53 -6.18 36.55
CA HIS A 121 -14.20 -5.72 36.99
C HIS A 121 -13.33 -5.18 35.86
N GLY A 122 -13.65 -5.47 34.60
CA GLY A 122 -12.91 -4.98 33.43
C GLY A 122 -12.77 -3.46 33.39
N PRO A 123 -13.84 -2.67 33.61
CA PRO A 123 -13.75 -1.21 33.48
C PRO A 123 -12.70 -0.57 34.40
N ALA A 124 -12.52 -1.09 35.62
CA ALA A 124 -11.49 -0.61 36.55
C ALA A 124 -10.07 -0.95 36.09
N ALA A 125 -9.92 -1.93 35.19
CA ALA A 125 -8.66 -2.34 34.57
C ALA A 125 -8.52 -1.82 33.13
N GLY A 126 -9.38 -0.89 32.68
CA GLY A 126 -9.34 -0.35 31.32
C GLY A 126 -9.93 -1.27 30.25
N LEU A 127 -10.80 -2.22 30.62
CA LEU A 127 -11.46 -3.16 29.71
C LEU A 127 -12.97 -2.96 29.71
N ALA A 128 -13.52 -2.43 28.62
CA ALA A 128 -14.97 -2.34 28.44
C ALA A 128 -15.47 -3.49 27.56
N LEU A 129 -16.22 -4.44 28.14
CA LEU A 129 -16.79 -5.56 27.40
C LEU A 129 -17.84 -5.11 26.39
N ARG A 130 -17.56 -5.27 25.09
CA ARG A 130 -18.52 -4.98 24.01
C ARG A 130 -19.41 -6.16 23.73
N ARG A 131 -18.81 -7.34 23.57
CA ARG A 131 -19.51 -8.57 23.21
C ARG A 131 -18.83 -9.78 23.83
N TRP A 132 -19.66 -10.76 24.16
CA TRP A 132 -19.25 -12.07 24.64
C TRP A 132 -20.03 -13.13 23.85
N TRP A 133 -19.31 -14.14 23.38
CA TRP A 133 -19.92 -15.31 22.75
C TRP A 133 -19.45 -16.56 23.48
N SER A 134 -20.38 -17.39 23.94
CA SER A 134 -20.09 -18.71 24.50
C SER A 134 -20.68 -19.82 23.65
N ASP A 135 -20.09 -21.02 23.78
CA ASP A 135 -20.55 -22.23 23.07
C ASP A 135 -20.67 -21.97 21.54
N ARG A 136 -21.72 -22.48 20.88
CA ARG A 136 -21.91 -22.41 19.42
C ARG A 136 -21.84 -21.00 18.85
N ALA A 137 -22.21 -19.99 19.62
CA ALA A 137 -22.16 -18.60 19.16
C ALA A 137 -20.71 -18.11 18.96
N GLY A 138 -19.74 -18.72 19.66
CA GLY A 138 -18.32 -18.42 19.56
C GLY A 138 -17.55 -19.32 18.60
N TRP A 139 -18.17 -20.35 18.03
CA TRP A 139 -17.49 -21.29 17.14
C TRP A 139 -17.07 -20.61 15.83
N GLN A 140 -15.89 -20.99 15.35
CA GLN A 140 -15.32 -20.49 14.11
C GLN A 140 -15.20 -21.63 13.12
N GLU A 141 -15.66 -21.43 11.89
CA GLU A 141 -15.46 -22.35 10.77
C GLU A 141 -14.73 -21.61 9.65
N TRP A 142 -13.78 -22.28 9.00
CA TRP A 142 -13.00 -21.71 7.89
C TRP A 142 -12.48 -22.80 6.94
N GLU A 143 -12.16 -22.38 5.73
CA GLU A 143 -11.46 -23.19 4.75
C GLU A 143 -9.95 -22.92 4.84
N PRO A 144 -9.10 -23.95 4.78
CA PRO A 144 -7.65 -23.76 4.85
C PRO A 144 -7.13 -23.05 3.58
N VAL A 145 -6.14 -22.16 3.74
CA VAL A 145 -5.59 -21.33 2.62
C VAL A 145 -4.90 -22.19 1.55
N ARG A 146 -4.35 -23.34 1.95
CA ARG A 146 -3.76 -24.34 1.05
C ARG A 146 -4.58 -25.62 1.15
N PRO A 147 -5.75 -25.70 0.49
CA PRO A 147 -6.57 -26.89 0.55
C PRO A 147 -5.84 -28.02 -0.21
N GLY A 148 -5.38 -29.03 0.53
CA GLY A 148 -4.98 -30.29 -0.06
C GLY A 148 -6.18 -31.03 -0.65
N TYR A 149 -5.94 -32.07 -1.45
CA TYR A 149 -7.01 -32.92 -1.95
C TYR A 149 -7.85 -33.48 -0.79
N GLY A 150 -9.16 -33.21 -0.79
CA GLY A 150 -10.07 -33.59 0.29
C GLY A 150 -10.04 -32.67 1.54
N ALA A 151 -9.55 -31.44 1.41
CA ALA A 151 -9.58 -30.45 2.49
C ALA A 151 -11.01 -30.29 3.05
N ARG A 152 -11.15 -30.51 4.36
CA ARG A 152 -12.41 -30.33 5.09
C ARG A 152 -12.42 -28.95 5.74
N VAL A 153 -13.61 -28.37 5.84
CA VAL A 153 -13.87 -27.18 6.67
C VAL A 153 -13.33 -27.45 8.08
N ARG A 154 -12.44 -26.56 8.54
CA ARG A 154 -11.87 -26.61 9.88
C ARG A 154 -12.81 -25.90 10.84
N ARG A 155 -12.80 -26.34 12.11
CA ARG A 155 -13.61 -25.74 13.16
C ARG A 155 -12.80 -25.50 14.43
N LEU A 156 -13.02 -24.34 15.04
CA LEU A 156 -12.50 -23.93 16.32
C LEU A 156 -13.69 -23.71 17.26
N THR A 157 -13.62 -24.28 18.46
CA THR A 157 -14.72 -24.27 19.44
C THR A 157 -14.18 -23.75 20.77
N PRO A 158 -13.91 -22.44 20.89
CA PRO A 158 -13.54 -21.83 22.16
C PRO A 158 -14.69 -21.99 23.17
N ASP A 159 -14.34 -22.08 24.46
CA ASP A 159 -15.35 -22.05 25.54
C ASP A 159 -16.03 -20.67 25.60
N GLY A 160 -15.27 -19.60 25.34
CA GLY A 160 -15.77 -18.24 25.19
C GLY A 160 -14.92 -17.40 24.23
N VAL A 161 -15.53 -16.36 23.67
CA VAL A 161 -14.85 -15.32 22.88
C VAL A 161 -15.26 -13.98 23.47
N LEU A 162 -14.28 -13.15 23.81
CA LEU A 162 -14.52 -11.79 24.28
C LEU A 162 -14.06 -10.79 23.23
N LEU A 163 -14.81 -9.69 23.11
CA LEU A 163 -14.43 -8.49 22.37
C LEU A 163 -14.59 -7.31 23.34
N VAL A 164 -13.49 -6.61 23.57
CA VAL A 164 -13.40 -5.50 24.55
C VAL A 164 -12.83 -4.27 23.86
N ASP A 165 -13.25 -3.10 24.31
CA ASP A 165 -12.46 -1.88 24.12
C ASP A 165 -11.43 -1.81 25.25
N VAL A 166 -10.18 -1.56 24.88
CA VAL A 166 -9.01 -1.48 25.75
C VAL A 166 -8.59 -0.02 25.84
N ASP A 167 -8.34 0.44 27.05
CA ASP A 167 -7.73 1.72 27.39
C ASP A 167 -6.67 1.45 28.46
N HIS A 168 -5.42 1.30 28.03
CA HIS A 168 -4.32 0.88 28.90
C HIS A 168 -2.97 1.39 28.38
N ASP A 169 -2.20 2.07 29.23
CA ASP A 169 -0.85 2.60 28.93
C ASP A 169 -0.75 3.32 27.56
N ASP A 170 -1.62 4.31 27.35
CA ASP A 170 -1.76 5.09 26.11
C ASP A 170 -2.20 4.29 24.86
N VAL A 171 -2.51 3.00 25.02
CA VAL A 171 -3.07 2.16 23.95
C VAL A 171 -4.59 2.13 24.08
N VAL A 172 -5.26 2.72 23.09
CA VAL A 172 -6.72 2.69 22.96
C VAL A 172 -7.09 1.92 21.69
N GLY A 173 -7.99 0.94 21.82
CA GLY A 173 -8.48 0.19 20.65
C GLY A 173 -9.38 -0.98 21.02
N THR A 174 -9.88 -1.70 20.01
CA THR A 174 -10.68 -2.90 20.24
C THR A 174 -9.81 -4.14 20.12
N ALA A 175 -9.92 -5.05 21.10
CA ALA A 175 -9.21 -6.32 21.11
C ALA A 175 -10.17 -7.50 21.32
N ALA A 176 -9.81 -8.64 20.74
CA ALA A 176 -10.53 -9.90 20.93
C ALA A 176 -9.64 -10.92 21.62
N ALA A 177 -10.22 -11.89 22.35
CA ALA A 177 -9.50 -13.06 22.84
C ALA A 177 -10.38 -14.32 22.83
N PHE A 178 -9.73 -15.46 22.59
CA PHE A 178 -10.35 -16.77 22.77
C PHE A 178 -10.07 -17.28 24.19
N VAL A 179 -11.11 -17.70 24.88
CA VAL A 179 -11.05 -18.17 26.27
C VAL A 179 -11.28 -19.68 26.30
N GLU A 180 -10.39 -20.37 27.00
CA GLU A 180 -10.57 -21.77 27.37
C GLU A 180 -10.57 -21.88 28.89
N VAL A 181 -11.57 -22.55 29.44
CA VAL A 181 -11.70 -22.79 30.88
C VAL A 181 -11.26 -24.22 31.16
N ASP A 182 -10.48 -24.45 32.21
CA ASP A 182 -10.08 -25.79 32.62
C ASP A 182 -10.11 -25.92 34.15
N LEU A 183 -11.12 -26.63 34.65
CA LEU A 183 -11.28 -26.92 36.08
C LEU A 183 -10.39 -28.09 36.55
N ALA A 184 -9.23 -28.27 35.92
CA ALA A 184 -8.33 -29.42 36.04
C ALA A 184 -8.95 -30.75 35.56
N THR A 185 -9.85 -30.66 34.59
CA THR A 185 -10.61 -31.82 34.07
C THR A 185 -10.07 -32.29 32.72
N MET A 186 -9.33 -31.42 32.02
CA MET A 186 -8.73 -31.74 30.73
C MET A 186 -7.35 -32.38 30.88
N SER A 187 -7.04 -33.36 30.03
CA SER A 187 -5.67 -33.88 29.93
C SER A 187 -4.78 -32.93 29.13
N GLN A 188 -3.46 -33.02 29.34
CA GLN A 188 -2.49 -32.24 28.57
C GLN A 188 -2.57 -32.54 27.06
N THR A 189 -2.94 -33.76 26.66
CA THR A 189 -3.15 -34.12 25.25
C THR A 189 -4.30 -33.31 24.64
N VAL A 190 -5.44 -33.22 25.33
CA VAL A 190 -6.60 -32.47 24.82
C VAL A 190 -6.28 -30.97 24.73
N LEU A 191 -5.59 -30.41 25.73
CA LEU A 191 -5.15 -29.01 25.69
C LEU A 191 -4.19 -28.75 24.52
N ARG A 192 -3.23 -29.64 24.30
CA ARG A 192 -2.31 -29.57 23.16
C ARG A 192 -3.07 -29.60 21.83
N ASP A 193 -4.05 -30.49 21.67
CA ASP A 193 -4.85 -30.60 20.46
C ASP A 193 -5.71 -29.37 20.21
N LYS A 194 -6.21 -28.72 21.28
CA LYS A 194 -6.82 -27.39 21.16
C LYS A 194 -5.82 -26.40 20.58
N VAL A 195 -4.62 -26.27 21.16
CA VAL A 195 -3.59 -25.33 20.66
C VAL A 195 -3.24 -25.58 19.20
N THR A 196 -3.16 -26.83 18.75
CA THR A 196 -2.93 -27.14 17.33
C THR A 196 -4.03 -26.58 16.42
N ARG A 197 -5.30 -26.60 16.85
CA ARG A 197 -6.39 -25.99 16.09
C ARG A 197 -6.29 -24.46 16.07
N TYR A 198 -5.92 -23.83 17.19
CA TYR A 198 -5.68 -22.39 17.22
C TYR A 198 -4.50 -21.97 16.35
N LEU A 199 -3.42 -22.75 16.33
CA LEU A 199 -2.27 -22.51 15.46
C LEU A 199 -2.66 -22.61 13.98
N ALA A 200 -3.43 -23.63 13.62
CA ALA A 200 -3.98 -23.77 12.28
C ALA A 200 -4.88 -22.57 11.90
N TYR A 201 -5.70 -22.09 12.82
CA TYR A 201 -6.55 -20.91 12.62
C TYR A 201 -5.73 -19.64 12.36
N ALA A 202 -4.65 -19.43 13.13
CA ALA A 202 -3.73 -18.30 12.95
C ALA A 202 -2.92 -18.42 11.65
N GLU A 203 -2.41 -19.62 11.34
CA GLU A 203 -1.60 -19.89 10.15
C GLU A 203 -2.36 -19.65 8.84
N ASP A 204 -3.63 -20.07 8.82
CA ASP A 204 -4.57 -19.83 7.71
C ASP A 204 -5.09 -18.38 7.70
N ARG A 205 -4.68 -17.53 8.65
CA ARG A 205 -5.19 -16.16 8.85
C ARG A 205 -6.73 -16.09 8.85
N ALA A 206 -7.39 -17.13 9.37
CA ALA A 206 -8.85 -17.24 9.37
C ALA A 206 -9.55 -16.24 10.30
N TRP A 207 -8.78 -15.45 11.04
CA TRP A 207 -9.23 -14.29 11.81
C TRP A 207 -9.35 -13.01 10.99
N ALA A 208 -8.63 -12.90 9.86
CA ALA A 208 -8.59 -11.68 9.07
C ALA A 208 -9.98 -11.33 8.54
N GLY A 209 -10.37 -10.05 8.66
CA GLY A 209 -11.70 -9.57 8.30
C GLY A 209 -12.80 -9.91 9.30
N ARG A 210 -12.54 -10.75 10.30
CA ARG A 210 -13.49 -11.06 11.40
C ARG A 210 -13.09 -10.41 12.71
N TRP A 211 -11.80 -10.38 13.02
CA TRP A 211 -11.23 -9.83 14.25
C TRP A 211 -10.21 -8.73 13.93
N PRO A 212 -9.99 -7.76 14.83
CA PRO A 212 -9.05 -6.67 14.61
C PRO A 212 -7.59 -7.15 14.48
N HIS A 213 -7.24 -8.24 15.15
CA HIS A 213 -5.93 -8.90 15.12
C HIS A 213 -6.13 -10.41 15.30
N CYS A 214 -5.05 -11.20 15.17
CA CYS A 214 -5.09 -12.62 15.58
C CYS A 214 -5.42 -12.69 17.09
N PRO A 215 -6.58 -13.23 17.51
CA PRO A 215 -6.94 -13.24 18.93
C PRO A 215 -6.00 -14.16 19.72
N PRO A 216 -5.46 -13.73 20.87
CA PRO A 216 -4.73 -14.61 21.75
C PRO A 216 -5.65 -15.70 22.29
N LEU A 217 -5.05 -16.86 22.57
CA LEU A 217 -5.66 -17.94 23.33
C LEU A 217 -5.36 -17.74 24.83
N LEU A 218 -6.38 -17.50 25.64
CA LEU A 218 -6.30 -17.39 27.09
C LEU A 218 -6.83 -18.66 27.76
N LEU A 219 -5.95 -19.44 28.37
CA LEU A 219 -6.33 -20.59 29.20
C LEU A 219 -6.50 -20.16 30.66
N LEU A 220 -7.69 -20.31 31.22
CA LEU A 220 -7.97 -20.12 32.63
C LEU A 220 -8.04 -21.48 33.33
N THR A 221 -7.08 -21.75 34.20
CA THR A 221 -6.97 -23.02 34.93
C THR A 221 -6.90 -22.81 36.44
N THR A 222 -6.83 -23.91 37.19
CA THR A 222 -7.02 -23.95 38.64
C THR A 222 -5.86 -23.46 39.48
N THR A 223 -4.63 -23.51 38.94
CA THR A 223 -3.41 -23.12 39.67
C THR A 223 -2.37 -22.55 38.72
N GLN A 224 -1.50 -21.69 39.24
CA GLN A 224 -0.35 -21.16 38.51
C GLN A 224 0.58 -22.28 38.00
N ALA A 225 0.88 -23.29 38.83
CA ALA A 225 1.72 -24.41 38.43
C ALA A 225 1.17 -25.15 37.19
N ARG A 226 -0.16 -25.29 37.10
CA ARG A 226 -0.82 -25.90 35.93
C ARG A 226 -0.76 -25.01 34.70
N ALA A 227 -0.93 -23.69 34.86
CA ALA A 227 -0.77 -22.71 33.78
C ALA A 227 0.66 -22.76 33.19
N ILE A 228 1.68 -22.73 34.05
CA ILE A 228 3.10 -22.81 33.65
C ILE A 228 3.39 -24.15 32.94
N THR A 229 2.88 -25.26 33.48
CA THR A 229 3.06 -26.59 32.88
C THR A 229 2.44 -26.66 31.48
N PHE A 230 1.25 -26.08 31.30
CA PHE A 230 0.60 -25.99 29.99
C PHE A 230 1.45 -25.17 29.00
N LEU A 231 1.90 -23.98 29.39
CA LEU A 231 2.74 -23.13 28.54
C LEU A 231 4.03 -23.85 28.13
N ALA A 232 4.73 -24.49 29.09
CA ALA A 232 5.92 -25.28 28.79
C ALA A 232 5.64 -26.42 27.79
N ALA A 233 4.48 -27.08 27.90
CA ALA A 233 4.09 -28.18 27.02
C ALA A 233 3.80 -27.72 25.57
N VAL A 234 3.33 -26.49 25.37
CA VAL A 234 2.96 -25.97 24.05
C VAL A 234 4.08 -25.20 23.36
N ARG A 235 5.14 -24.80 24.09
CA ARG A 235 6.29 -24.02 23.58
C ARG A 235 6.85 -24.57 22.27
N ARG A 236 7.19 -25.86 22.22
CA ARG A 236 7.74 -26.49 21.01
C ARG A 236 6.83 -26.33 19.79
N ARG A 237 5.49 -26.38 19.97
CA ARG A 237 4.54 -26.22 18.87
C ARG A 237 4.50 -24.77 18.38
N LEU A 238 4.57 -23.79 19.28
CA LEU A 238 4.67 -22.38 18.91
C LEU A 238 5.98 -22.10 18.16
N ASP A 239 7.10 -22.63 18.65
CA ASP A 239 8.41 -22.46 18.01
C ASP A 239 8.43 -23.08 16.60
N THR A 240 7.82 -24.25 16.41
CA THR A 240 7.69 -24.87 15.08
C THR A 240 6.75 -24.08 14.16
N ALA A 241 5.72 -23.44 14.71
CA ALA A 241 4.76 -22.65 13.93
C ALA A 241 5.28 -21.25 13.57
N ARG A 242 6.33 -20.75 14.27
CA ARG A 242 6.97 -19.47 13.94
C ARG A 242 7.61 -19.56 12.56
N ARG A 243 7.12 -18.75 11.63
CA ARG A 243 7.68 -18.66 10.29
C ARG A 243 9.05 -17.97 10.34
N PRO A 244 10.02 -18.38 9.52
CA PRO A 244 11.22 -17.58 9.30
C PRO A 244 10.80 -16.20 8.82
N VAL A 245 11.33 -15.17 9.48
CA VAL A 245 10.98 -13.79 9.19
C VAL A 245 11.88 -13.26 8.09
N TRP A 246 11.27 -12.84 6.98
CA TRP A 246 11.94 -12.17 5.87
C TRP A 246 11.50 -10.70 5.81
N GLY A 247 12.35 -9.79 5.34
CA GLY A 247 11.99 -8.37 5.18
C GLY A 247 12.31 -7.47 6.38
N GLY A 248 13.34 -7.82 7.18
CA GLY A 248 13.85 -6.95 8.23
C GLY A 248 12.84 -6.68 9.35
N GLN A 249 12.74 -5.42 9.78
CA GLN A 249 11.83 -5.02 10.86
C GLN A 249 10.36 -5.13 10.46
N ALA A 250 10.00 -4.74 9.23
CA ALA A 250 8.63 -4.85 8.71
C ALA A 250 8.13 -6.30 8.73
N GLY A 251 8.99 -7.23 8.29
CA GLY A 251 8.70 -8.66 8.37
C GLY A 251 8.46 -9.14 9.81
N ARG A 252 9.22 -8.63 10.78
CA ARG A 252 9.07 -9.00 12.20
C ARG A 252 7.77 -8.48 12.78
N ASP A 253 7.43 -7.22 12.53
CA ASP A 253 6.20 -6.61 13.03
C ASP A 253 4.96 -7.30 12.44
N ILE A 254 4.98 -7.63 11.14
CA ILE A 254 3.90 -8.39 10.48
C ILE A 254 3.79 -9.80 11.07
N ALA A 255 4.92 -10.50 11.23
CA ALA A 255 4.92 -11.85 11.80
C ALA A 255 4.43 -11.86 13.26
N ASP A 256 4.77 -10.83 14.05
CA ASP A 256 4.28 -10.66 15.41
C ASP A 256 2.76 -10.46 15.46
N ALA A 257 2.22 -9.57 14.61
CA ALA A 257 0.79 -9.31 14.49
C ALA A 257 -0.02 -10.53 14.01
N ASP A 258 0.54 -11.34 13.12
CA ASP A 258 -0.10 -12.54 12.60
C ASP A 258 0.03 -13.77 13.52
N SER A 259 0.95 -13.74 14.48
CA SER A 259 1.23 -14.88 15.34
C SER A 259 0.15 -15.14 16.39
N LEU A 260 -0.11 -16.43 16.66
CA LEU A 260 -0.92 -16.82 17.82
C LEU A 260 -0.13 -16.56 19.10
N VAL A 261 -0.64 -15.68 19.94
CA VAL A 261 -0.20 -15.55 21.33
C VAL A 261 -1.00 -16.53 22.20
N VAL A 262 -0.31 -17.30 23.03
CA VAL A 262 -0.92 -18.21 24.01
C VAL A 262 -0.56 -17.75 25.40
N ALA A 263 -1.59 -17.55 26.21
CA ALA A 263 -1.51 -17.02 27.56
C ALA A 263 -2.26 -17.95 28.52
N ALA A 264 -1.84 -18.00 29.78
CA ALA A 264 -2.53 -18.82 30.77
C ALA A 264 -2.58 -18.14 32.15
N CYS A 265 -3.65 -18.36 32.89
CA CYS A 265 -3.85 -17.86 34.25
C CYS A 265 -4.37 -18.99 35.17
N GLY A 266 -3.95 -18.96 36.43
CA GLY A 266 -4.24 -19.98 37.45
C GLY A 266 -5.41 -19.64 38.35
N LEU A 267 -6.23 -18.64 37.96
CA LEU A 267 -7.25 -18.02 38.80
C LEU A 267 -8.68 -18.33 38.31
N VAL A 268 -8.92 -19.48 37.67
CA VAL A 268 -10.27 -19.84 37.18
C VAL A 268 -11.32 -19.96 38.29
N ARG A 269 -10.89 -20.17 39.54
CA ARG A 269 -11.76 -20.23 40.72
C ARG A 269 -12.00 -18.85 41.35
N ASP A 270 -11.25 -17.84 40.93
CA ASP A 270 -11.44 -16.43 41.27
C ASP A 270 -11.33 -15.57 40.00
N PRO A 271 -12.36 -15.60 39.11
CA PRO A 271 -12.27 -14.90 37.83
C PRO A 271 -12.17 -13.38 37.96
N ALA A 272 -12.64 -12.78 39.07
CA ALA A 272 -12.45 -11.36 39.34
C ALA A 272 -10.95 -11.01 39.44
N ALA A 273 -10.19 -11.83 40.16
CA ALA A 273 -8.74 -11.68 40.24
C ALA A 273 -8.04 -11.94 38.90
N THR A 274 -8.64 -12.71 37.97
CA THR A 274 -8.07 -12.92 36.62
C THR A 274 -7.95 -11.62 35.82
N VAL A 275 -8.85 -10.64 36.01
CA VAL A 275 -8.89 -9.42 35.19
C VAL A 275 -7.66 -8.53 35.42
N GLY A 276 -7.26 -8.34 36.68
CA GLY A 276 -6.08 -7.55 37.06
C GLY A 276 -4.88 -8.41 37.50
N GLY A 277 -5.05 -9.73 37.56
CA GLY A 277 -4.02 -10.66 38.00
C GLY A 277 -3.07 -11.08 36.89
N PRO A 278 -1.98 -11.79 37.25
CA PRO A 278 -0.98 -12.20 36.29
C PRO A 278 -1.51 -13.26 35.33
N VAL A 279 -1.22 -13.03 34.06
CA VAL A 279 -1.37 -13.91 32.91
C VAL A 279 0.04 -14.20 32.39
N TRP A 280 0.43 -15.47 32.42
CA TRP A 280 1.76 -15.88 31.98
C TRP A 280 1.79 -16.10 30.48
N LEU A 281 2.91 -15.71 29.86
CA LEU A 281 3.22 -15.90 28.44
C LEU A 281 4.46 -16.79 28.27
N LEU A 282 4.65 -17.28 27.04
CA LEU A 282 5.92 -17.82 26.57
C LEU A 282 6.78 -16.70 25.95
N PRO A 283 8.13 -16.77 26.01
CA PRO A 283 8.94 -17.93 26.43
C PRO A 283 9.35 -17.97 27.91
N ASP A 284 9.11 -16.91 28.68
CA ASP A 284 9.56 -16.82 30.08
C ASP A 284 8.39 -16.82 31.07
N PRO A 285 7.93 -18.00 31.53
CA PRO A 285 6.92 -18.09 32.57
C PRO A 285 7.41 -17.64 33.96
N ALA A 286 8.71 -17.34 34.11
CA ALA A 286 9.29 -16.75 35.31
C ALA A 286 9.41 -15.21 35.23
N ALA A 287 9.25 -14.61 34.04
CA ALA A 287 9.08 -13.18 33.90
C ALA A 287 7.80 -12.72 34.61
N ALA A 288 7.77 -11.45 35.04
CA ALA A 288 6.58 -10.84 35.63
C ALA A 288 5.37 -11.11 34.72
N GLY A 289 4.34 -11.76 35.26
CA GLY A 289 3.13 -12.08 34.50
C GLY A 289 2.46 -10.78 34.05
N LEU A 290 2.03 -10.74 32.79
CA LEU A 290 1.31 -9.59 32.26
C LEU A 290 -0.13 -9.59 32.75
N THR A 291 -0.76 -8.43 32.89
CA THR A 291 -2.21 -8.39 33.11
C THR A 291 -2.98 -8.68 31.81
N LEU A 292 -4.28 -8.97 31.91
CA LEU A 292 -5.13 -9.11 30.71
C LEU A 292 -5.16 -7.83 29.85
N PRO A 293 -5.28 -6.61 30.42
CA PRO A 293 -5.15 -5.37 29.66
C PRO A 293 -3.83 -5.25 28.90
N GLU A 294 -2.69 -5.52 29.56
CA GLU A 294 -1.36 -5.47 28.94
C GLU A 294 -1.24 -6.42 27.74
N LEU A 295 -1.74 -7.65 27.89
CA LEU A 295 -1.76 -8.65 26.81
C LEU A 295 -2.52 -8.13 25.59
N LEU A 296 -3.71 -7.56 25.80
CA LEU A 296 -4.58 -7.09 24.72
C LEU A 296 -4.06 -5.80 24.09
N ALA A 297 -3.56 -4.86 24.90
CA ALA A 297 -2.87 -3.66 24.43
C ALA A 297 -1.67 -4.04 23.54
N GLY A 298 -0.86 -5.02 23.97
CA GLY A 298 0.25 -5.53 23.16
C GLY A 298 -0.18 -6.04 21.78
N ARG A 299 -1.36 -6.66 21.65
CA ARG A 299 -1.90 -7.10 20.36
C ARG A 299 -2.37 -5.94 19.48
N ILE A 300 -2.99 -4.92 20.07
CA ILE A 300 -3.37 -3.69 19.36
C ILE A 300 -2.13 -2.99 18.80
N THR A 301 -1.07 -2.87 19.61
CA THR A 301 0.18 -2.23 19.18
C THR A 301 0.88 -3.04 18.09
N ALA A 302 0.95 -4.36 18.21
CA ALA A 302 1.52 -5.23 17.19
C ALA A 302 0.77 -5.11 15.85
N GLN A 303 -0.56 -5.15 15.89
CA GLN A 303 -1.40 -4.98 14.70
C GLN A 303 -1.23 -3.59 14.07
N SER A 304 -1.13 -2.54 14.89
CA SER A 304 -0.95 -1.15 14.40
C SER A 304 0.38 -0.98 13.67
N ARG A 305 1.47 -1.54 14.21
CA ARG A 305 2.79 -1.56 13.52
C ARG A 305 2.72 -2.30 12.20
N ALA A 306 2.10 -3.49 12.18
CA ALA A 306 1.94 -4.25 10.95
C ALA A 306 1.10 -3.50 9.89
N GLN A 307 0.02 -2.82 10.31
CA GLN A 307 -0.80 -2.01 9.41
C GLN A 307 -0.01 -0.85 8.79
N GLN A 308 0.80 -0.14 9.57
CA GLN A 308 1.68 0.91 9.03
C GLN A 308 2.61 0.39 7.93
N HIS A 309 3.18 -0.81 8.11
CA HIS A 309 4.02 -1.44 7.07
C HIS A 309 3.22 -1.84 5.82
N TYR A 310 1.98 -2.33 5.99
CA TYR A 310 1.10 -2.61 4.85
C TYR A 310 0.73 -1.34 4.08
N ASP A 311 0.40 -0.26 4.79
CA ASP A 311 0.05 1.02 4.20
C ASP A 311 1.24 1.62 3.45
N GLN A 312 2.45 1.56 4.03
CA GLN A 312 3.68 1.99 3.37
C GLN A 312 3.97 1.15 2.12
N ALA A 313 3.87 -0.17 2.21
CA ALA A 313 4.10 -1.06 1.07
C ALA A 313 3.09 -0.82 -0.06
N ALA A 314 1.82 -0.55 0.29
CA ALA A 314 0.78 -0.19 -0.67
C ALA A 314 1.05 1.18 -1.31
N ALA A 315 1.48 2.18 -0.53
CA ALA A 315 1.88 3.49 -1.03
C ALA A 315 3.09 3.38 -1.97
N ASP A 316 4.11 2.61 -1.61
CA ASP A 316 5.29 2.36 -2.45
C ASP A 316 4.92 1.63 -3.75
N ALA A 317 4.01 0.65 -3.69
CA ALA A 317 3.52 -0.06 -4.86
C ALA A 317 2.72 0.86 -5.79
N ALA A 318 1.82 1.69 -5.23
CA ALA A 318 1.08 2.70 -5.98
C ALA A 318 2.03 3.73 -6.61
N ARG A 319 3.08 4.15 -5.89
CA ARG A 319 4.11 5.05 -6.41
C ARG A 319 4.86 4.41 -7.58
N ARG A 320 5.30 3.16 -7.47
CA ARG A 320 5.94 2.42 -8.58
C ARG A 320 5.03 2.31 -9.79
N TYR A 321 3.77 1.93 -9.59
CA TYR A 321 2.79 1.84 -10.68
C TYR A 321 2.62 3.18 -11.42
N ARG A 322 2.58 4.30 -10.70
CA ARG A 322 2.53 5.65 -11.31
C ARG A 322 3.80 5.98 -12.11
N VAL A 323 4.98 5.59 -11.64
CA VAL A 323 6.24 5.75 -12.41
C VAL A 323 6.19 4.90 -13.69
N ASP A 324 5.71 3.66 -13.62
CA ASP A 324 5.60 2.77 -14.78
C ASP A 324 4.64 3.34 -15.84
N GLU A 325 3.51 3.93 -15.42
CA GLU A 325 2.59 4.63 -16.33
C GLU A 325 3.24 5.89 -16.96
N LEU A 326 4.04 6.64 -16.20
CA LEU A 326 4.81 7.76 -16.77
C LEU A 326 5.85 7.28 -17.79
N HIS A 327 6.49 6.13 -17.57
CA HIS A 327 7.35 5.51 -18.58
C HIS A 327 6.55 5.17 -19.84
N ALA A 328 5.36 4.58 -19.71
CA ALA A 328 4.51 4.27 -20.85
C ALA A 328 4.07 5.51 -21.64
N ILE A 329 3.73 6.61 -20.96
CA ILE A 329 3.43 7.91 -21.59
C ILE A 329 4.66 8.42 -22.34
N ARG A 330 5.84 8.34 -21.73
CA ARG A 330 7.09 8.81 -22.32
C ARG A 330 7.48 8.04 -23.57
N ASP A 331 7.41 6.72 -23.49
CA ASP A 331 7.76 5.85 -24.62
C ASP A 331 6.74 6.00 -25.78
N ALA A 332 5.57 6.61 -25.51
CA ALA A 332 4.58 7.00 -26.49
C ALA A 332 4.61 8.51 -26.87
N ALA A 333 5.77 9.16 -26.80
CA ALA A 333 5.91 10.60 -27.08
C ALA A 333 5.32 11.06 -28.43
N ASP A 334 5.36 10.24 -29.48
CA ASP A 334 4.74 10.55 -30.77
C ASP A 334 3.21 10.67 -30.66
N GLN A 335 2.59 9.81 -29.84
CA GLN A 335 1.15 9.89 -29.58
C GLN A 335 0.80 11.14 -28.77
N VAL A 336 1.63 11.47 -27.77
CA VAL A 336 1.49 12.72 -27.00
C VAL A 336 1.58 13.94 -27.92
N THR A 337 2.58 13.95 -28.81
CA THR A 337 2.77 15.01 -29.82
C THR A 337 1.53 15.18 -30.69
N ARG A 338 0.97 14.07 -31.18
CA ARG A 338 -0.20 14.09 -32.05
C ARG A 338 -1.48 14.56 -31.35
N LEU A 339 -1.70 14.16 -30.09
CA LEU A 339 -2.95 14.41 -29.36
C LEU A 339 -2.93 15.72 -28.55
N LEU A 340 -1.79 16.04 -27.96
CA LEU A 340 -1.62 17.20 -27.07
C LEU A 340 -0.81 18.32 -27.73
N GLY A 341 -0.09 18.05 -28.83
CA GLY A 341 0.67 19.04 -29.58
C GLY A 341 2.19 18.94 -29.38
N ALA A 342 2.94 19.64 -30.22
CA ALA A 342 4.40 19.50 -30.28
C ALA A 342 5.13 19.88 -28.97
N ALA A 343 4.70 20.93 -28.28
CA ALA A 343 5.29 21.34 -27.00
C ALA A 343 5.11 20.26 -25.91
N ALA A 344 3.97 19.57 -25.93
CA ALA A 344 3.67 18.48 -25.01
C ALA A 344 4.57 17.26 -25.28
N GLY A 345 4.69 16.85 -26.54
CA GLY A 345 5.60 15.77 -26.93
C GLY A 345 7.06 16.06 -26.57
N ASP A 346 7.55 17.25 -26.91
CA ASP A 346 8.92 17.69 -26.63
C ASP A 346 9.22 17.71 -25.13
N MET A 347 8.28 18.18 -24.30
CA MET A 347 8.41 18.14 -22.83
C MET A 347 8.52 16.71 -22.29
N VAL A 348 7.71 15.79 -22.81
CA VAL A 348 7.73 14.39 -22.39
C VAL A 348 9.03 13.70 -22.83
N THR A 349 9.51 13.93 -24.05
CA THR A 349 10.82 13.43 -24.52
C THR A 349 11.99 13.98 -23.72
N HIS A 350 11.87 15.20 -23.19
CA HIS A 350 12.89 15.81 -22.36
C HIS A 350 13.12 15.09 -21.02
N TRP A 351 12.11 14.37 -20.49
CA TRP A 351 12.23 13.66 -19.22
C TRP A 351 13.15 12.45 -19.30
N GLN A 352 14.17 12.42 -18.44
CA GLN A 352 15.03 11.24 -18.32
C GLN A 352 14.33 10.17 -17.48
N PRO A 353 14.56 8.87 -17.79
CA PRO A 353 14.02 7.75 -17.01
C PRO A 353 14.30 7.88 -15.50
N ALA A 354 15.50 8.38 -15.15
CA ALA A 354 15.93 8.54 -13.77
C ALA A 354 15.19 9.65 -13.01
N ASP A 355 14.60 10.61 -13.72
CA ASP A 355 13.97 11.79 -13.11
C ASP A 355 12.46 11.60 -12.86
N LEU A 356 11.82 10.59 -13.45
CA LEU A 356 10.39 10.34 -13.30
C LEU A 356 9.94 10.13 -11.84
N PRO A 357 10.71 9.44 -10.97
CA PRO A 357 10.37 9.39 -9.56
C PRO A 357 10.36 10.76 -8.89
N ALA A 358 11.29 11.66 -9.22
CA ALA A 358 11.31 13.02 -8.66
C ALA A 358 10.15 13.86 -9.18
N LEU A 359 9.77 13.67 -10.46
CA LEU A 359 8.61 14.35 -11.06
C LEU A 359 7.29 14.09 -10.30
N LEU A 360 7.11 12.88 -9.74
CA LEU A 360 5.95 12.55 -8.91
C LEU A 360 5.85 13.46 -7.67
N ASP A 361 6.99 13.80 -7.09
CA ASP A 361 7.08 14.55 -5.84
C ASP A 361 7.14 16.08 -6.11
N ASP A 362 7.85 16.49 -7.15
CA ASP A 362 8.07 17.90 -7.52
C ASP A 362 6.85 18.54 -8.22
N ASP A 363 6.06 17.75 -8.95
CA ASP A 363 4.91 18.24 -9.72
C ASP A 363 3.73 17.26 -9.77
N PRO A 364 3.10 16.97 -8.61
CA PRO A 364 2.01 16.00 -8.53
C PRO A 364 0.80 16.40 -9.41
N GLN A 365 0.57 17.71 -9.59
CA GLN A 365 -0.54 18.22 -10.41
C GLN A 365 -0.38 17.89 -11.89
N LEU A 366 0.82 18.05 -12.45
CA LEU A 366 1.10 17.66 -13.83
C LEU A 366 0.95 16.15 -14.01
N VAL A 367 1.53 15.37 -13.09
CA VAL A 367 1.45 13.92 -13.14
C VAL A 367 0.00 13.47 -13.08
N ASP A 368 -0.80 14.01 -12.16
CA ASP A 368 -2.21 13.67 -12.08
C ASP A 368 -2.93 14.03 -13.39
N ALA A 369 -2.75 15.24 -13.93
CA ALA A 369 -3.37 15.63 -15.19
C ALA A 369 -3.04 14.64 -16.33
N LEU A 370 -1.79 14.17 -16.39
CA LEU A 370 -1.33 13.23 -17.41
C LEU A 370 -1.85 11.83 -17.22
N LEU A 371 -1.80 11.28 -16.00
CA LEU A 371 -2.31 9.94 -15.72
C LEU A 371 -3.83 9.87 -15.97
N HIS A 372 -4.58 10.89 -15.54
CA HIS A 372 -6.04 10.94 -15.78
C HIS A 372 -6.38 10.99 -17.27
N TRP A 373 -5.63 11.77 -18.06
CA TRP A 373 -5.77 11.79 -19.53
C TRP A 373 -5.34 10.47 -20.16
N TRP A 374 -4.25 9.86 -19.68
CA TRP A 374 -3.71 8.63 -20.25
C TRP A 374 -4.67 7.44 -20.12
N THR A 375 -5.37 7.36 -18.98
CA THR A 375 -6.43 6.37 -18.73
C THR A 375 -7.67 6.59 -19.59
N ASP A 376 -8.00 7.83 -19.94
CA ASP A 376 -9.22 8.21 -20.67
C ASP A 376 -8.90 9.29 -21.71
N ARG A 377 -8.32 8.85 -22.84
CA ARG A 377 -7.75 9.73 -23.86
C ARG A 377 -8.79 10.45 -24.70
N ASP A 378 -10.03 9.97 -24.67
CA ASP A 378 -11.13 10.48 -25.47
C ASP A 378 -11.88 11.63 -24.75
N ASP A 379 -11.59 11.88 -23.46
CA ASP A 379 -12.13 13.00 -22.69
C ASP A 379 -11.42 14.32 -23.07
N PRO A 380 -12.09 15.26 -23.77
CA PRO A 380 -11.47 16.51 -24.21
C PRO A 380 -11.07 17.41 -23.04
N GLY A 381 -11.81 17.40 -21.93
CA GLY A 381 -11.50 18.21 -20.75
C GLY A 381 -10.26 17.72 -20.01
N ARG A 382 -9.95 16.42 -20.10
CA ARG A 382 -8.66 15.88 -19.59
C ARG A 382 -7.51 16.18 -20.54
N ALA A 383 -7.74 16.03 -21.86
CA ALA A 383 -6.74 16.37 -22.86
C ALA A 383 -6.33 17.84 -22.80
N ASP A 384 -7.29 18.76 -22.65
CA ASP A 384 -7.01 20.20 -22.53
C ASP A 384 -6.20 20.54 -21.28
N ARG A 385 -6.54 19.93 -20.12
CA ARG A 385 -5.79 20.11 -18.87
C ARG A 385 -4.36 19.58 -18.99
N ALA A 386 -4.19 18.37 -19.52
CA ALA A 386 -2.86 17.78 -19.75
C ALA A 386 -2.03 18.61 -20.73
N ARG A 387 -2.63 19.07 -21.84
CA ARG A 387 -1.99 19.95 -22.82
C ARG A 387 -1.53 21.25 -22.19
N GLN A 388 -2.40 21.92 -21.43
CA GLN A 388 -2.07 23.19 -20.79
C GLN A 388 -0.91 23.01 -19.80
N ALA A 389 -1.00 22.01 -18.91
CA ALA A 389 0.05 21.74 -17.93
C ALA A 389 1.41 21.45 -18.58
N LEU A 390 1.45 20.61 -19.62
CA LEU A 390 2.68 20.34 -20.36
C LEU A 390 3.21 21.57 -21.11
N THR A 391 2.32 22.38 -21.70
CA THR A 391 2.72 23.59 -22.44
C THR A 391 3.30 24.67 -21.51
N ASP A 392 2.76 24.79 -20.30
CA ASP A 392 3.28 25.72 -19.28
C ASP A 392 4.67 25.29 -18.80
N ARG A 393 4.86 23.99 -18.55
CA ARG A 393 6.16 23.42 -18.15
C ARG A 393 7.18 23.51 -19.28
N HIS A 394 6.78 23.21 -20.50
CA HIS A 394 7.60 23.41 -21.70
C HIS A 394 8.05 24.86 -21.81
N THR A 395 7.11 25.79 -21.65
CA THR A 395 7.39 27.23 -21.75
C THR A 395 8.39 27.69 -20.68
N ALA A 396 8.23 27.24 -19.44
CA ALA A 396 9.15 27.54 -18.36
C ALA A 396 10.56 26.94 -18.58
N ALA A 397 10.64 25.68 -19.00
CA ALA A 397 11.90 25.01 -19.31
C ALA A 397 12.63 25.67 -20.48
N TRP A 398 11.91 25.93 -21.58
CA TRP A 398 12.45 26.59 -22.77
C TRP A 398 12.97 27.99 -22.43
N THR A 399 12.23 28.77 -21.63
CA THR A 399 12.63 30.12 -21.24
C THR A 399 13.95 30.11 -20.48
N ARG A 400 14.08 29.19 -19.50
CA ARG A 400 15.30 29.01 -18.72
C ARG A 400 16.50 28.64 -19.61
N GLN A 401 16.31 27.67 -20.51
CA GLN A 401 17.37 27.24 -21.43
C GLN A 401 17.76 28.34 -22.43
N ALA A 402 16.80 29.12 -22.92
CA ALA A 402 17.04 30.25 -23.81
C ALA A 402 17.84 31.37 -23.12
N GLU A 403 17.51 31.71 -21.87
CA GLU A 403 18.27 32.68 -21.07
C GLU A 403 19.70 32.20 -20.80
N GLN A 404 19.87 30.91 -20.46
CA GLN A 404 21.19 30.28 -20.29
C GLN A 404 22.03 30.33 -21.58
N LEU A 405 21.43 30.00 -22.73
CA LEU A 405 22.09 30.06 -24.02
C LEU A 405 22.53 31.50 -24.36
N LEU A 406 21.65 32.48 -24.14
CA LEU A 406 21.94 33.89 -24.42
C LEU A 406 23.07 34.43 -23.53
N ALA A 407 23.15 34.00 -22.27
CA ALA A 407 24.27 34.31 -21.39
C ALA A 407 25.56 33.65 -21.89
N ALA A 408 25.51 32.38 -22.31
CA ALA A 408 26.66 31.64 -22.80
C ALA A 408 27.21 32.17 -24.13
N ALA A 409 26.36 32.77 -24.97
CA ALA A 409 26.76 33.30 -26.28
C ALA A 409 27.83 34.41 -26.20
N GLY A 410 28.05 35.02 -25.03
CA GLY A 410 29.15 35.96 -24.78
C GLY A 410 30.54 35.32 -24.77
N HIS A 411 30.65 33.99 -24.67
CA HIS A 411 31.92 33.26 -24.59
C HIS A 411 32.50 32.83 -25.95
N GLY A 412 31.86 33.23 -27.06
CA GLY A 412 32.34 32.98 -28.41
C GLY A 412 31.45 32.04 -29.22
N ASP A 413 31.64 32.07 -30.54
CA ASP A 413 30.91 31.23 -31.49
C ASP A 413 31.56 29.85 -31.61
N HIS A 414 30.80 28.78 -31.40
CA HIS A 414 31.26 27.40 -31.59
C HIS A 414 30.14 26.49 -32.12
N PRO A 415 30.48 25.36 -32.76
CA PRO A 415 29.50 24.54 -33.50
C PRO A 415 28.34 24.00 -32.65
N ARG A 416 28.63 23.65 -31.38
CA ARG A 416 27.63 23.17 -30.42
C ARG A 416 26.68 24.27 -29.96
N LEU A 417 27.17 25.49 -29.76
CA LEU A 417 26.31 26.64 -29.44
C LEU A 417 25.34 26.92 -30.58
N ARG A 418 25.82 26.85 -31.83
CA ARG A 418 24.96 26.98 -33.01
C ARG A 418 23.89 25.90 -33.06
N ALA A 419 24.21 24.65 -32.71
CA ALA A 419 23.23 23.58 -32.62
C ALA A 419 22.19 23.81 -31.53
N ALA A 420 22.61 24.19 -30.33
CA ALA A 420 21.67 24.54 -29.26
C ALA A 420 20.77 25.74 -29.65
N ALA A 421 21.35 26.76 -30.31
CA ALA A 421 20.60 27.90 -30.84
C ALA A 421 19.60 27.49 -31.92
N ALA A 422 19.94 26.53 -32.80
CA ALA A 422 18.99 26.00 -33.78
C ALA A 422 17.79 25.36 -33.07
N THR A 423 18.06 24.43 -32.15
CA THR A 423 17.03 23.69 -31.41
C THR A 423 16.09 24.63 -30.65
N LEU A 424 16.63 25.58 -29.89
CA LEU A 424 15.83 26.55 -29.15
C LEU A 424 15.09 27.54 -30.06
N SER A 425 15.71 27.99 -31.18
CA SER A 425 15.04 28.87 -32.15
C SER A 425 13.84 28.19 -32.83
N ALA A 426 13.92 26.88 -33.05
CA ALA A 426 12.81 26.04 -33.52
C ALA A 426 11.74 25.82 -32.44
N GLY A 427 11.99 26.23 -31.19
CA GLY A 427 11.06 26.06 -30.07
C GLY A 427 11.11 24.71 -29.38
N ARG A 428 12.15 23.91 -29.64
CA ARG A 428 12.37 22.63 -28.97
C ARG A 428 13.25 22.83 -27.74
N LEU A 429 13.12 21.94 -26.75
CA LEU A 429 13.99 21.88 -25.60
C LEU A 429 15.32 21.24 -25.96
N LEU A 430 16.37 21.64 -25.26
CA LEU A 430 17.66 20.96 -25.28
C LEU A 430 17.59 19.74 -24.38
N ASP A 431 18.25 18.65 -24.76
CA ASP A 431 18.44 17.52 -23.86
C ASP A 431 19.44 17.86 -22.73
N GLY A 432 19.58 16.96 -21.75
CA GLY A 432 20.51 17.16 -20.63
C GLY A 432 21.97 17.30 -21.07
N THR A 433 22.36 16.62 -22.15
CA THR A 433 23.72 16.64 -22.68
C THR A 433 24.03 18.01 -23.31
N ASP A 434 23.11 18.52 -24.13
CA ASP A 434 23.26 19.82 -24.79
C ASP A 434 23.15 20.97 -23.79
N THR A 435 22.30 20.84 -22.76
CA THR A 435 22.25 21.81 -21.65
C THR A 435 23.59 21.87 -20.91
N ALA A 436 24.18 20.72 -20.55
CA ALA A 436 25.49 20.67 -19.91
C ALA A 436 26.60 21.27 -20.78
N ARG A 437 26.53 21.08 -22.10
CA ARG A 437 27.49 21.64 -23.07
C ARG A 437 27.40 23.15 -23.21
N ILE A 438 26.25 23.78 -22.94
CA ILE A 438 26.14 25.24 -22.87
C ILE A 438 26.95 25.78 -21.69
N HIS A 439 26.92 25.07 -20.56
CA HIS A 439 27.68 25.46 -19.36
C HIS A 439 29.19 25.22 -19.51
N HIS A 440 29.59 24.28 -20.36
CA HIS A 440 30.99 23.93 -20.63
C HIS A 440 31.29 24.01 -22.13
N PRO A 441 31.44 25.24 -22.69
CA PRO A 441 31.70 25.42 -24.11
C PRO A 441 33.00 24.72 -24.53
N SER A 442 33.02 24.17 -25.74
CA SER A 442 34.24 23.58 -26.30
C SER A 442 35.31 24.66 -26.49
N GLY A 443 36.57 24.35 -26.18
CA GLY A 443 37.69 25.27 -26.44
C GLY A 443 37.89 25.60 -27.93
N THR A 444 37.32 24.81 -28.83
CA THR A 444 37.37 25.03 -30.28
C THR A 444 36.27 26.00 -30.72
N THR A 445 36.68 27.17 -31.19
CA THR A 445 35.80 28.17 -31.81
C THR A 445 35.31 27.70 -33.19
N TRP A 446 34.23 28.31 -33.70
CA TRP A 446 33.69 28.01 -35.03
C TRP A 446 34.73 28.20 -36.14
N PRO A 447 35.52 29.30 -36.20
CA PRO A 447 36.57 29.44 -37.21
C PRO A 447 37.65 28.35 -37.13
N GLN A 448 38.05 27.95 -35.92
CA GLN A 448 39.02 26.86 -35.74
C GLN A 448 38.45 25.52 -36.22
N ALA A 449 37.18 25.23 -35.90
CA ALA A 449 36.51 24.02 -36.36
C ALA A 449 36.34 24.02 -37.90
N GLN A 450 35.99 25.16 -38.49
CA GLN A 450 35.88 25.32 -39.94
C GLN A 450 37.23 25.18 -40.66
N GLN A 451 38.30 25.70 -40.04
CA GLN A 451 39.66 25.56 -40.56
C GLN A 451 40.11 24.11 -40.52
N ALA A 452 39.94 23.43 -39.38
CA ALA A 452 40.28 22.01 -39.23
C ALA A 452 39.48 21.12 -40.19
N ALA A 453 38.20 21.42 -40.40
CA ALA A 453 37.34 20.67 -41.32
C ALA A 453 37.77 20.76 -42.80
N LEU A 454 38.53 21.79 -43.17
CA LEU A 454 38.94 22.05 -44.56
C LEU A 454 40.45 21.91 -44.79
N GLU A 455 41.22 21.53 -43.78
CA GLU A 455 42.69 21.54 -43.85
C GLU A 455 43.22 20.63 -44.97
N ASP A 456 42.90 19.33 -44.90
CA ASP A 456 43.30 18.35 -45.92
C ASP A 456 42.60 18.58 -47.27
N TYR A 457 41.36 19.07 -47.21
CA TYR A 457 40.55 19.33 -48.40
C TYR A 457 41.17 20.39 -49.30
N ARG A 458 41.69 21.49 -48.73
CA ARG A 458 42.22 22.61 -49.52
C ARG A 458 43.42 22.18 -50.35
N ALA A 459 44.32 21.37 -49.77
CA ALA A 459 45.46 20.83 -50.49
C ALA A 459 44.98 19.94 -51.67
N SER A 460 44.06 19.01 -51.40
CA SER A 460 43.51 18.13 -52.44
C SER A 460 42.78 18.90 -53.55
N ARG A 461 41.98 19.89 -53.17
CA ARG A 461 41.26 20.77 -54.10
C ARG A 461 42.22 21.50 -55.04
N ASP A 462 43.26 22.12 -54.50
CA ASP A 462 44.18 22.93 -55.30
C ASP A 462 44.97 22.06 -56.29
N ASP A 463 45.37 20.86 -55.88
CA ASP A 463 46.01 19.86 -56.76
C ASP A 463 45.08 19.39 -57.90
N GLN A 464 43.81 19.14 -57.58
CA GLN A 464 42.82 18.71 -58.57
C GLN A 464 42.48 19.84 -59.54
N VAL A 465 42.27 21.07 -59.04
CA VAL A 465 42.00 22.25 -59.85
C VAL A 465 43.19 22.56 -60.77
N ALA A 466 44.43 22.49 -60.27
CA ALA A 466 45.63 22.68 -61.07
C ALA A 466 45.74 21.63 -62.19
N THR A 467 45.43 20.36 -61.86
CA THR A 467 45.41 19.25 -62.82
C THR A 467 44.37 19.48 -63.93
N VAL A 468 43.13 19.79 -63.56
CA VAL A 468 42.04 20.09 -64.51
C VAL A 468 42.43 21.29 -65.38
N TRP A 469 42.92 22.37 -64.78
CA TRP A 469 43.35 23.59 -65.49
C TRP A 469 44.47 23.31 -66.51
N ALA A 470 45.46 22.50 -66.13
CA ALA A 470 46.55 22.08 -67.02
C ALA A 470 46.02 21.27 -68.23
N GLY A 471 44.98 20.46 -68.04
CA GLY A 471 44.32 19.69 -69.10
C GLY A 471 43.39 20.50 -70.02
N LEU A 472 42.98 21.71 -69.65
CA LEU A 472 42.07 22.51 -70.48
C LEU A 472 42.75 23.06 -71.75
N SER A 473 41.99 23.02 -72.87
CA SER A 473 42.39 23.71 -74.10
C SER A 473 42.44 25.23 -73.91
N TRP A 474 43.23 25.93 -74.75
CA TRP A 474 43.30 27.40 -74.74
C TRP A 474 41.91 28.07 -74.83
N ARG A 475 41.00 27.51 -75.64
CA ARG A 475 39.64 28.05 -75.79
C ARG A 475 38.83 27.90 -74.51
N ALA A 476 38.95 26.77 -73.81
CA ALA A 476 38.27 26.56 -72.53
C ALA A 476 38.82 27.50 -71.44
N ARG A 477 40.15 27.70 -71.39
CA ARG A 477 40.79 28.66 -70.46
C ARG A 477 40.38 30.12 -70.68
N ARG A 478 39.88 30.48 -71.86
CA ARG A 478 39.28 31.81 -72.11
C ARG A 478 37.89 31.98 -71.50
N HIS A 479 37.19 30.89 -71.21
CA HIS A 479 35.80 30.89 -70.72
C HIS A 479 35.67 30.38 -69.28
N THR A 480 36.78 30.04 -68.63
CA THR A 480 36.82 29.65 -67.22
C THR A 480 38.08 30.19 -66.55
N SER A 481 38.15 30.12 -65.23
CA SER A 481 39.31 30.51 -64.44
C SER A 481 39.61 29.44 -63.40
N PRO A 482 40.84 29.35 -62.84
CA PRO A 482 41.13 28.46 -61.73
C PRO A 482 40.18 28.69 -60.54
N THR A 483 39.77 29.95 -60.29
CA THR A 483 38.77 30.28 -59.27
C THR A 483 37.40 29.69 -59.57
N GLN A 484 36.95 29.76 -60.83
CA GLN A 484 35.69 29.15 -61.25
C GLN A 484 35.75 27.62 -61.12
N LEU A 485 36.83 26.99 -61.57
CA LEU A 485 37.04 25.54 -61.37
C LEU A 485 37.07 25.15 -59.89
N GLY A 486 37.70 25.95 -59.04
CA GLY A 486 37.70 25.74 -57.59
C GLY A 486 36.32 25.86 -56.98
N ASN A 487 35.51 26.85 -57.39
CA ASN A 487 34.13 27.00 -56.93
C ASN A 487 33.24 25.84 -57.42
N ASP A 488 33.46 25.34 -58.64
CA ASP A 488 32.76 24.19 -59.19
C ASP A 488 33.11 22.92 -58.40
N HIS A 489 34.39 22.73 -58.10
CA HIS A 489 34.90 21.65 -57.26
C HIS A 489 34.35 21.74 -55.83
N ASP A 490 34.28 22.93 -55.23
CA ASP A 490 33.67 23.14 -53.91
C ASP A 490 32.18 22.75 -53.91
N ARG A 491 31.43 23.08 -54.96
CA ARG A 491 30.01 22.69 -55.09
C ARG A 491 29.83 21.18 -55.20
N GLU A 492 30.73 20.49 -55.88
CA GLU A 492 30.65 19.05 -56.07
C GLU A 492 31.08 18.27 -54.81
N HIS A 493 32.15 18.73 -54.15
CA HIS A 493 32.83 17.96 -53.11
C HIS A 493 32.61 18.46 -51.67
N LEU A 494 32.08 19.66 -51.46
CA LEU A 494 31.69 20.10 -50.12
C LEU A 494 30.20 19.88 -49.86
N ILE A 495 29.91 19.73 -48.58
CA ILE A 495 28.59 19.82 -47.99
C ILE A 495 28.67 20.80 -46.81
N VAL A 496 27.54 21.39 -46.45
CA VAL A 496 27.44 22.32 -45.33
C VAL A 496 26.40 21.83 -44.34
N CYS A 497 26.72 21.87 -43.05
CA CYS A 497 25.73 21.53 -42.04
C CYS A 497 24.65 22.62 -41.94
N ASP A 498 23.37 22.25 -42.08
CA ASP A 498 22.21 23.14 -41.90
C ASP A 498 22.12 23.79 -40.52
N THR A 499 22.84 23.22 -39.56
CA THR A 499 22.80 23.58 -38.16
C THR A 499 24.04 24.37 -37.78
N CYS A 500 25.24 23.82 -37.83
CA CYS A 500 26.42 24.59 -37.40
C CYS A 500 27.06 25.45 -38.51
N ALA A 501 26.58 25.37 -39.75
CA ALA A 501 27.13 26.05 -40.92
C ALA A 501 28.60 25.70 -41.24
N ILE A 502 29.15 24.62 -40.65
CA ILE A 502 30.49 24.14 -41.04
C ILE A 502 30.38 23.49 -42.42
N ALA A 503 31.22 23.95 -43.34
CA ALA A 503 31.48 23.28 -44.60
C ALA A 503 32.57 22.21 -44.41
N TYR A 504 32.35 21.01 -44.93
CA TYR A 504 33.28 19.90 -44.84
C TYR A 504 33.16 18.99 -46.09
N PRO A 505 34.19 18.19 -46.40
CA PRO A 505 34.16 17.27 -47.54
C PRO A 505 32.99 16.29 -47.46
N ARG A 506 32.35 16.05 -48.61
CA ARG A 506 31.35 15.01 -48.78
C ARG A 506 32.02 13.65 -48.51
N PRO A 507 31.52 12.83 -47.58
CA PRO A 507 32.03 11.48 -47.37
C PRO A 507 31.98 10.68 -48.66
N ASP A 508 32.99 9.85 -48.89
CA ASP A 508 32.99 8.92 -50.02
C ASP A 508 31.79 7.96 -49.87
N PRO A 509 30.86 7.91 -50.83
CA PRO A 509 29.69 7.03 -50.75
C PRO A 509 30.06 5.54 -50.75
N THR A 510 31.29 5.19 -51.14
CA THR A 510 31.83 3.82 -51.14
C THR A 510 32.80 3.57 -49.98
N GLY A 511 33.14 4.59 -49.20
CA GLY A 511 34.06 4.49 -48.07
C GLY A 511 33.38 3.89 -46.83
N PRO A 512 34.14 3.31 -45.88
CA PRO A 512 33.60 2.70 -44.66
C PRO A 512 32.80 3.68 -43.78
N ASP A 513 33.03 4.98 -43.95
CA ASP A 513 32.41 6.05 -43.15
C ASP A 513 31.16 6.66 -43.80
N TRP A 514 30.60 6.11 -44.88
CA TRP A 514 29.46 6.73 -45.58
C TRP A 514 28.23 6.94 -44.68
N HIS A 515 28.02 6.08 -43.66
CA HIS A 515 26.96 6.21 -42.66
C HIS A 515 27.12 7.45 -41.75
N THR A 516 28.31 8.03 -41.65
CA THR A 516 28.53 9.32 -40.97
C THR A 516 27.89 10.49 -41.72
N GLY A 517 27.41 10.29 -42.95
CA GLY A 517 26.71 11.29 -43.75
C GLY A 517 25.33 11.69 -43.22
N GLU A 518 24.72 10.97 -42.28
CA GLU A 518 23.40 11.34 -41.77
C GLU A 518 23.42 12.50 -40.77
N ARG A 519 24.57 12.72 -40.09
CA ARG A 519 24.72 13.77 -39.07
C ARG A 519 26.06 14.47 -39.19
N CYS A 520 26.06 15.78 -39.02
CA CYS A 520 27.30 16.56 -39.04
C CYS A 520 28.29 16.09 -37.96
N PRO A 521 29.55 15.77 -38.30
CA PRO A 521 30.53 15.28 -37.34
C PRO A 521 30.97 16.35 -36.32
N HIS A 522 30.67 17.63 -36.56
CA HIS A 522 31.12 18.74 -35.70
C HIS A 522 30.10 19.13 -34.64
N CYS A 523 28.80 19.10 -34.97
CA CYS A 523 27.75 19.44 -34.02
C CYS A 523 26.87 18.24 -33.63
N HIS A 524 26.98 17.12 -34.35
CA HIS A 524 26.21 15.87 -34.15
C HIS A 524 24.68 16.00 -34.26
N ALA A 525 24.18 17.17 -34.66
CA ALA A 525 22.76 17.49 -34.69
C ALA A 525 22.22 17.80 -36.10
N GLY A 526 22.99 18.51 -36.92
CA GLY A 526 22.50 18.97 -38.22
C GLY A 526 22.67 17.97 -39.35
N THR A 527 21.86 18.15 -40.38
CA THR A 527 21.90 17.38 -41.62
C THR A 527 22.77 18.10 -42.65
N PRO A 528 23.58 17.38 -43.45
CA PRO A 528 24.32 18.01 -44.51
C PRO A 528 23.41 18.46 -45.65
N LEU A 529 23.68 19.67 -46.14
CA LEU A 529 23.10 20.26 -47.33
C LEU A 529 24.15 20.35 -48.43
N PRO A 530 23.75 20.36 -49.71
CA PRO A 530 24.63 20.74 -50.80
C PRO A 530 25.28 22.12 -50.54
N TYR A 531 26.57 22.26 -50.87
CA TYR A 531 27.34 23.46 -50.53
C TYR A 531 26.81 24.74 -51.20
N GLU A 532 26.15 24.63 -52.34
CA GLU A 532 25.44 25.73 -53.00
C GLU A 532 24.34 26.33 -52.12
N GLN A 533 23.77 25.55 -51.19
CA GLN A 533 22.73 25.99 -50.25
C GLN A 533 23.29 26.65 -48.98
N ARG A 534 24.61 26.84 -48.84
CA ARG A 534 25.24 27.43 -47.63
C ARG A 534 24.70 28.80 -47.23
N HIS A 535 24.21 29.57 -48.18
CA HIS A 535 23.62 30.89 -47.93
C HIS A 535 22.23 30.82 -47.27
N GLN A 536 21.60 29.64 -47.27
CA GLN A 536 20.30 29.38 -46.63
C GLN A 536 20.44 29.05 -45.15
N VAL A 537 21.67 28.76 -44.68
CA VAL A 537 21.92 28.38 -43.29
C VAL A 537 21.92 29.63 -42.40
N PRO A 538 20.98 29.75 -41.43
CA PRO A 538 20.93 30.91 -40.55
C PRO A 538 22.21 31.04 -39.72
N THR A 539 22.70 32.27 -39.55
CA THR A 539 23.86 32.53 -38.69
C THR A 539 23.51 32.36 -37.21
N LEU A 540 24.53 32.28 -36.34
CA LEU A 540 24.31 32.30 -34.89
C LEU A 540 23.54 33.56 -34.47
N ILE A 541 23.88 34.72 -35.04
CA ILE A 541 23.25 36.00 -34.73
C ILE A 541 21.76 35.98 -35.09
N ASP A 542 21.40 35.42 -36.26
CA ASP A 542 20.00 35.30 -36.69
C ASP A 542 19.19 34.45 -35.70
N ARG A 543 19.76 33.33 -35.25
CA ARG A 543 19.09 32.42 -34.29
C ARG A 543 18.94 33.03 -32.91
N LEU A 544 19.99 33.67 -32.38
CA LEU A 544 19.91 34.36 -31.09
C LEU A 544 18.89 35.50 -31.14
N THR A 545 18.79 36.21 -32.27
CA THR A 545 17.78 37.25 -32.48
C THR A 545 16.37 36.66 -32.48
N ALA A 546 16.15 35.54 -33.17
CA ALA A 546 14.87 34.83 -33.15
C ALA A 546 14.48 34.37 -31.72
N ILE A 547 15.44 33.88 -30.94
CA ILE A 547 15.22 33.47 -29.54
C ILE A 547 14.83 34.68 -28.67
N ARG A 548 15.57 35.80 -28.75
CA ARG A 548 15.24 37.04 -28.01
C ARG A 548 13.84 37.53 -28.34
N HIS A 549 13.50 37.62 -29.62
CA HIS A 549 12.16 38.03 -30.05
C HIS A 549 11.06 37.11 -29.50
N ARG A 550 11.32 35.80 -29.40
CA ARG A 550 10.37 34.85 -28.79
C ARG A 550 10.27 35.01 -27.27
N LEU A 551 11.37 35.29 -26.57
CA LEU A 551 11.36 35.63 -25.14
C LEU A 551 10.57 36.92 -24.87
N ASP A 552 10.84 37.97 -25.63
CA ASP A 552 10.18 39.29 -25.46
C ASP A 552 8.66 39.20 -25.67
N ARG A 553 8.22 38.41 -26.66
CA ARG A 553 6.78 38.12 -26.87
C ARG A 553 6.15 37.38 -25.68
N ARG A 554 6.85 36.41 -25.09
CA ARG A 554 6.36 35.62 -23.94
C ARG A 554 6.31 36.44 -22.65
N GLN A 555 7.26 37.35 -22.46
CA GLN A 555 7.31 38.23 -21.28
C GLN A 555 6.37 39.44 -21.40
N GLY A 556 5.60 39.57 -22.49
CA GLY A 556 4.69 40.70 -22.72
C GLY A 556 5.42 42.04 -22.95
N ARG A 557 6.74 42.02 -23.19
CA ARG A 557 7.55 43.23 -23.42
C ARG A 557 7.33 43.82 -24.81
N LEU A 558 6.90 42.99 -25.76
CA LEU A 558 6.36 43.42 -27.04
C LEU A 558 4.83 43.37 -26.96
N ALA A 559 4.21 44.41 -26.41
CA ALA A 559 2.78 44.60 -26.61
C ALA A 559 2.52 44.68 -28.12
N PRO A 560 1.49 44.00 -28.66
CA PRO A 560 1.13 44.19 -30.05
C PRO A 560 0.85 45.67 -30.25
N ARG A 561 1.64 46.33 -31.12
CA ARG A 561 1.27 47.65 -31.63
C ARG A 561 -0.11 47.48 -32.23
N ARG A 562 -1.14 47.93 -31.50
CA ARG A 562 -2.46 48.15 -32.08
C ARG A 562 -2.25 49.28 -33.06
N ASP A 563 -2.22 48.97 -34.35
CA ASP A 563 -2.31 49.99 -35.37
C ASP A 563 -3.58 50.81 -35.09
N PRO A 564 -3.49 52.13 -34.89
CA PRO A 564 -4.66 52.96 -34.80
C PRO A 564 -5.28 53.01 -36.19
N GLY A 565 -6.43 52.34 -36.34
CA GLY A 565 -7.30 52.48 -37.51
C GLY A 565 -7.93 53.87 -37.59
#